data_AF-A0A8C5D1Z2-F1
#
_entry.id   AF-A0A8C5D1Z2-F1
#
_cell.length_a   1.000
_cell.length_b   1.000
_cell.length_c   1.000
_cell.angle_alpha   90.00
_cell.angle_beta   90.00
_cell.angle_gamma   90.00
#
_symmetry.space_group_name_H-M   'P 1'
#
loop_
_entity.id
_entity.type
_entity.pdbx_description
1 polymer ?
#
loop_
_entity_poly.entity_id
_entity_poly.type
_entity_poly.pdbx_seq_one_letter_code
_entity_poly.pdbx_strand_id
1 'polypeptide(L)'
;MKMRRHRVFLLCTVGLCVISFLHYYKALHYVSLLRELSAPYPNIKSFIMVTGFFWREKGAASTPLSPASPEEAHPLPFLRQSDSKPRGASGPGGGAEGAGLGVEIRGVVVGGPGMVRNAELDLRLREEPAPPHPWEKPDENLQENPSKERKAEERLILPDANHVDQPLMVHPPKAMVEKQHQVVLPKDLLLDSVESMGDLHTRTHQLQDDKTPYFARTKAGALCFRQGTEVAIPKEFPGKAVEGERIGAGKQRTLLALHQQPSTPPKAKVRSRGSGKRLVKCVCRPGWHGPYCGVPTMVYHSSLPTKERLTPREMPRRVINAINVNHEFDLLHARFHELAQAVDLFLVCESNFTAYGEKRPLSFLRLLLNGTYDYIRHKILYVFLDHFPDGGHQDGWIADDYLRTFLTRNGMSRVVGARSDDVFVINDADEIPAHEGLLFIKLFDGWTEPFAIHMRKSLYGFFWKQFGSLEVVSGCTLGMLRDVYDGDGIKLRRREYYTMPGFRKYENDTGHILVQWSVGSPFHFAGWHCSWCFTPEGIYFKLVSAQNGDFPRWGDYEDKRDLNYIRDLVRTGGWFDGSLQEYPPSDPKEHMYAPKYMLQHYERYRYLLENPYNKASRLSDR
;
A
#
# COMPACT_ATOMS: atom_id res chain seq x y z
N MET A 1 45.31 51.65 37.47
CA MET A 1 44.80 50.27 37.25
C MET A 1 43.32 50.15 36.82
N LYS A 2 42.51 51.21 36.64
CA LYS A 2 41.04 51.06 36.45
C LYS A 2 40.58 50.41 35.11
N MET A 3 41.27 50.61 33.98
CA MET A 3 40.77 50.16 32.66
C MET A 3 40.70 48.63 32.44
N ARG A 4 41.44 47.80 33.19
CA ARG A 4 41.36 46.33 33.01
C ARG A 4 40.03 45.73 33.49
N ARG A 5 39.41 46.27 34.56
CA ARG A 5 38.17 45.69 35.13
C ARG A 5 36.96 45.82 34.19
N HIS A 6 36.78 46.96 33.51
CA HIS A 6 35.65 47.17 32.59
C HIS A 6 35.67 46.20 31.39
N ARG A 7 36.85 45.96 30.77
CA ARG A 7 36.97 45.01 29.65
C ARG A 7 36.69 43.57 30.07
N VAL A 8 37.11 43.16 31.27
CA VAL A 8 36.76 41.84 31.81
C VAL A 8 35.25 41.74 32.05
N PHE A 9 34.63 42.75 32.67
CA PHE A 9 33.19 42.73 32.94
C PHE A 9 32.35 42.65 31.66
N LEU A 10 32.74 43.40 30.61
CA LEU A 10 32.07 43.37 29.30
C LEU A 10 32.20 42.01 28.60
N LEU A 11 33.37 41.36 28.69
CA LEU A 11 33.58 40.01 28.15
C LEU A 11 32.77 38.95 28.94
N CYS A 12 32.64 39.11 30.26
CA CYS A 12 31.79 38.24 31.09
C CYS A 12 30.30 38.40 30.77
N THR A 13 29.79 39.62 30.58
CA THR A 13 28.37 39.82 30.22
C THR A 13 28.06 39.34 28.80
N VAL A 14 28.93 39.60 27.82
CA VAL A 14 28.78 39.04 26.46
C VAL A 14 28.83 37.50 26.50
N GLY A 15 29.74 36.91 27.26
CA GLY A 15 29.82 35.46 27.45
C GLY A 15 28.54 34.86 28.05
N LEU A 16 27.99 35.48 29.10
CA LEU A 16 26.73 35.07 29.72
C LEU A 16 25.54 35.21 28.76
N CYS A 17 25.46 36.27 27.97
CA CYS A 17 24.42 36.44 26.95
C CYS A 17 24.49 35.34 25.88
N VAL A 18 25.69 34.99 25.39
CA VAL A 18 25.86 33.89 24.41
C VAL A 18 25.51 32.54 25.02
N ILE A 19 25.93 32.25 26.26
CA ILE A 19 25.59 31.00 26.95
C ILE A 19 24.07 30.90 27.19
N SER A 20 23.42 32.00 27.57
CA SER A 20 21.97 32.06 27.74
C SER A 20 21.23 31.84 26.42
N PHE A 21 21.65 32.51 25.34
CA PHE A 21 21.07 32.33 24.00
C PHE A 21 21.23 30.90 23.49
N LEU A 22 22.38 30.26 23.71
CA LEU A 22 22.60 28.85 23.36
C LEU A 22 21.74 27.88 24.20
N HIS A 23 21.49 28.19 25.48
CA HIS A 23 20.55 27.39 26.28
C HIS A 23 19.10 27.59 25.83
N TYR A 24 18.69 28.81 25.47
CA TYR A 24 17.35 29.09 24.96
C TYR A 24 17.11 28.42 23.59
N TYR A 25 18.11 28.49 22.69
CA TYR A 25 18.08 27.77 21.41
C TYR A 25 18.02 26.25 21.60
N LYS A 26 18.83 25.70 22.53
CA LYS A 26 18.80 24.27 22.88
C LYS A 26 17.46 23.85 23.50
N ALA A 27 16.82 24.71 24.29
CA ALA A 27 15.50 24.46 24.86
C ALA A 27 14.41 24.44 23.77
N LEU A 28 14.34 25.47 22.91
CA LEU A 28 13.39 25.50 21.78
C LEU A 28 13.57 24.31 20.83
N HIS A 29 14.80 23.86 20.59
CA HIS A 29 15.07 22.69 19.75
C HIS A 29 14.70 21.34 20.43
N TYR A 30 14.37 21.33 21.72
CA TYR A 30 13.97 20.14 22.48
C TYR A 30 12.48 20.11 22.88
N VAL A 31 11.68 21.13 22.54
CA VAL A 31 10.22 21.12 22.73
C VAL A 31 9.53 20.67 21.44
N SER A 32 9.31 19.36 21.30
CA SER A 32 8.72 18.75 20.09
C SER A 32 7.31 19.27 19.73
N LEU A 33 6.55 19.74 20.72
CA LEU A 33 5.11 20.04 20.61
C LEU A 33 4.76 21.05 19.50
N LEU A 34 5.63 22.04 19.24
CA LEU A 34 5.39 23.08 18.22
C LEU A 34 5.61 22.59 16.78
N ARG A 35 6.29 21.45 16.59
CA ARG A 35 6.44 20.82 15.27
C ARG A 35 5.28 19.89 14.91
N GLU A 36 4.53 19.41 15.90
CA GLU A 36 3.34 18.58 15.69
C GLU A 36 2.06 19.42 15.56
N LEU A 37 1.95 20.55 16.28
CA LEU A 37 0.79 21.45 16.21
C LEU A 37 0.74 22.38 14.98
N SER A 38 1.75 22.34 14.10
CA SER A 38 1.85 23.19 12.90
C SER A 38 1.66 22.47 11.57
N ALA A 39 1.40 21.16 11.58
CA ALA A 39 1.02 20.38 10.41
C ALA A 39 -0.48 20.03 10.45
N PRO A 40 -1.31 20.48 9.49
CA PRO A 40 -2.74 20.25 9.54
C PRO A 40 -3.09 18.80 9.13
N TYR A 41 -3.72 18.05 10.03
CA TYR A 41 -4.40 16.78 9.71
C TYR A 41 -5.77 16.69 10.40
N PRO A 42 -6.86 16.42 9.65
CA PRO A 42 -8.21 16.31 10.22
C PRO A 42 -8.54 14.86 10.61
N ASN A 43 -8.59 14.55 11.91
CA ASN A 43 -9.57 13.63 12.56
C ASN A 43 -9.18 13.27 14.01
N ILE A 44 -9.21 14.25 14.93
CA ILE A 44 -9.15 13.97 16.38
C ILE A 44 -10.59 13.98 16.94
N LYS A 45 -11.26 12.83 16.85
CA LYS A 45 -12.51 12.56 17.60
C LYS A 45 -12.40 11.41 18.62
N SER A 46 -11.42 10.52 18.47
CA SER A 46 -11.29 9.31 19.29
C SER A 46 -10.56 9.49 20.63
N PHE A 47 -10.03 10.68 20.94
CA PHE A 47 -9.19 10.89 22.12
C PHE A 47 -9.90 11.54 23.34
N ILE A 48 -11.13 12.03 23.19
CA ILE A 48 -11.90 12.68 24.27
C ILE A 48 -12.83 11.68 24.98
N MET A 49 -12.33 10.48 25.26
CA MET A 49 -13.03 9.43 26.04
C MET A 49 -12.18 8.79 27.15
N VAL A 50 -10.90 9.15 27.29
CA VAL A 50 -9.96 8.48 28.23
C VAL A 50 -9.38 9.44 29.29
N THR A 51 -9.59 10.76 29.14
CA THR A 51 -9.08 11.78 30.09
C THR A 51 -9.95 11.98 31.34
N GLY A 52 -11.08 11.28 31.47
CA GLY A 52 -12.01 11.40 32.61
C GLY A 52 -11.55 10.77 33.94
N PHE A 53 -10.27 10.39 34.09
CA PHE A 53 -9.81 9.53 35.20
C PHE A 53 -8.61 10.04 36.01
N PHE A 54 -8.05 11.22 35.70
CA PHE A 54 -6.97 11.82 36.51
C PHE A 54 -7.22 13.31 36.80
N TRP A 55 -6.81 13.74 37.99
CA TRP A 55 -6.84 15.11 38.53
C TRP A 55 -8.21 15.66 38.98
N ARG A 56 -8.62 15.22 40.17
CA ARG A 56 -9.55 15.92 41.07
C ARG A 56 -8.82 16.29 42.36
N GLU A 57 -8.49 17.56 42.60
CA GLU A 57 -8.70 18.24 43.90
C GLU A 57 -8.44 19.76 43.89
N LYS A 58 -9.35 20.48 44.58
CA LYS A 58 -9.20 21.71 45.40
C LYS A 58 -8.16 22.81 45.05
N GLY A 59 -8.62 24.07 44.96
CA GLY A 59 -7.88 25.18 45.60
C GLY A 59 -7.95 26.60 45.00
N ALA A 60 -8.93 27.41 45.42
CA ALA A 60 -8.89 28.88 45.61
C ALA A 60 -8.27 29.85 44.56
N ALA A 61 -9.17 30.66 43.95
CA ALA A 61 -9.13 32.12 43.79
C ALA A 61 -7.92 32.89 43.17
N SER A 62 -8.15 33.53 42.02
CA SER A 62 -8.00 35.01 41.86
C SER A 62 -8.58 35.58 40.54
N THR A 63 -9.57 36.47 40.67
CA THR A 63 -9.91 37.56 39.72
C THR A 63 -9.26 38.88 40.22
N PRO A 64 -9.30 40.06 39.55
CA PRO A 64 -10.20 40.49 38.45
C PRO A 64 -9.53 41.28 37.28
N LEU A 65 -10.32 41.70 36.29
CA LEU A 65 -10.52 43.12 35.90
C LEU A 65 -11.53 43.27 34.73
N SER A 66 -12.24 44.40 34.68
CA SER A 66 -13.22 44.76 33.61
C SER A 66 -13.23 46.28 33.37
N PRO A 67 -13.60 46.72 32.15
CA PRO A 67 -14.82 47.52 31.90
C PRO A 67 -15.68 46.91 30.75
N ALA A 68 -16.91 47.33 30.39
CA ALA A 68 -17.91 48.25 30.96
C ALA A 68 -19.31 47.95 30.30
N SER A 69 -20.30 48.84 30.47
CA SER A 69 -21.63 48.90 29.81
C SER A 69 -22.00 50.40 29.59
N PRO A 70 -23.20 50.87 29.13
CA PRO A 70 -24.60 50.37 29.31
C PRO A 70 -25.33 50.17 27.94
N GLU A 71 -26.67 50.10 27.76
CA GLU A 71 -27.87 50.04 28.65
C GLU A 71 -28.82 48.90 28.13
N GLU A 72 -30.17 48.87 28.05
CA GLU A 72 -31.36 49.73 28.30
C GLU A 72 -32.55 48.79 28.72
N ALA A 73 -33.73 49.27 29.16
CA ALA A 73 -34.68 48.40 29.91
C ALA A 73 -36.22 48.68 29.87
N HIS A 74 -36.98 47.65 30.28
CA HIS A 74 -38.38 47.61 30.82
C HIS A 74 -39.58 47.70 29.84
N PRO A 75 -40.85 47.34 30.23
CA PRO A 75 -41.38 46.83 31.53
C PRO A 75 -42.26 45.52 31.48
N LEU A 76 -42.83 45.11 32.63
CA LEU A 76 -43.84 44.03 32.86
C LEU A 76 -45.25 44.64 33.18
N PRO A 77 -46.36 43.87 33.38
CA PRO A 77 -46.73 43.42 34.76
C PRO A 77 -47.74 42.23 34.96
N PHE A 78 -47.89 41.79 36.24
CA PHE A 78 -49.07 41.15 36.91
C PHE A 78 -49.49 39.66 36.61
N LEU A 79 -50.21 38.87 37.47
CA LEU A 79 -50.98 39.08 38.74
C LEU A 79 -51.23 37.75 39.57
N ARG A 80 -51.11 37.74 40.93
CA ARG A 80 -51.81 36.91 42.00
C ARG A 80 -51.84 35.33 41.96
N GLN A 81 -52.15 34.54 43.03
CA GLN A 81 -52.00 34.58 44.52
C GLN A 81 -52.38 33.22 45.22
N SER A 82 -52.07 33.07 46.53
CA SER A 82 -52.77 32.31 47.61
C SER A 82 -52.37 30.87 48.02
N ASP A 83 -52.59 30.55 49.32
CA ASP A 83 -52.11 29.39 50.10
C ASP A 83 -53.23 28.39 50.53
N SER A 84 -52.85 27.19 51.02
CA SER A 84 -53.46 26.55 52.23
C SER A 84 -52.74 25.24 52.70
N LYS A 85 -53.17 24.67 53.83
CA LYS A 85 -52.55 23.64 54.72
C LYS A 85 -53.71 22.85 55.43
N PRO A 86 -53.55 21.95 56.46
CA PRO A 86 -52.48 21.04 56.93
C PRO A 86 -52.96 19.63 57.45
N ARG A 87 -52.05 18.78 58.02
CA ARG A 87 -52.27 17.59 58.93
C ARG A 87 -52.96 16.34 58.30
N GLY A 88 -52.87 15.08 58.76
CA GLY A 88 -52.17 14.33 59.85
C GLY A 88 -52.83 12.91 60.01
N ALA A 89 -52.39 11.88 60.77
CA ALA A 89 -51.18 11.53 61.56
C ALA A 89 -51.24 10.03 62.06
N SER A 90 -50.23 9.54 62.80
CA SER A 90 -50.13 8.26 63.61
C SER A 90 -50.07 6.85 62.93
N GLY A 91 -49.39 5.88 63.58
CA GLY A 91 -49.23 4.43 63.20
C GLY A 91 -49.93 3.47 64.21
N PRO A 92 -49.41 2.27 64.62
CA PRO A 92 -48.17 1.52 64.26
C PRO A 92 -48.29 -0.06 64.17
N GLY A 93 -47.16 -0.78 63.94
CA GLY A 93 -46.94 -2.23 64.24
C GLY A 93 -47.30 -3.28 63.15
N GLY A 94 -46.74 -4.50 63.09
CA GLY A 94 -45.63 -5.16 63.83
C GLY A 94 -45.38 -6.65 63.40
N GLY A 95 -44.23 -7.25 63.76
CA GLY A 95 -43.78 -8.64 63.46
C GLY A 95 -42.47 -8.71 62.63
N ALA A 96 -41.36 -9.44 62.92
CA ALA A 96 -41.09 -10.77 63.50
C ALA A 96 -41.16 -11.91 62.43
N GLU A 97 -40.17 -12.78 62.15
CA GLU A 97 -38.76 -13.04 62.61
C GLU A 97 -37.91 -13.55 61.40
N GLY A 98 -36.64 -14.04 61.43
CA GLY A 98 -35.60 -14.27 62.46
C GLY A 98 -34.39 -15.09 61.93
N ALA A 99 -33.24 -15.07 62.63
CA ALA A 99 -31.97 -15.84 62.42
C ALA A 99 -31.23 -15.67 61.05
N GLY A 100 -29.91 -15.92 60.89
CA GLY A 100 -28.81 -16.21 61.83
C GLY A 100 -27.71 -17.08 61.14
N LEU A 101 -26.52 -16.59 60.79
CA LEU A 101 -25.27 -16.33 61.56
C LEU A 101 -24.27 -17.54 61.62
N GLY A 102 -22.98 -17.31 61.28
CA GLY A 102 -21.86 -18.29 61.36
C GLY A 102 -21.17 -18.57 60.00
N VAL A 103 -19.90 -18.24 59.64
CA VAL A 103 -18.65 -17.73 60.27
C VAL A 103 -17.54 -18.78 60.53
N GLU A 104 -16.38 -18.61 59.85
CA GLU A 104 -14.99 -19.09 60.17
C GLU A 104 -14.56 -20.59 60.00
N ILE A 105 -13.26 -20.99 59.87
CA ILE A 105 -12.05 -20.42 59.20
C ILE A 105 -10.88 -21.46 59.08
N ARG A 106 -9.93 -21.26 58.14
CA ARG A 106 -8.53 -21.82 58.03
C ARG A 106 -8.24 -23.35 57.97
N GLY A 107 -7.23 -23.72 57.15
CA GLY A 107 -6.49 -25.00 57.20
C GLY A 107 -5.44 -25.15 56.07
N VAL A 108 -4.27 -25.77 56.31
CA VAL A 108 -3.11 -25.90 55.38
C VAL A 108 -2.36 -27.25 55.62
N VAL A 109 -1.38 -27.62 54.75
CA VAL A 109 -0.41 -28.78 54.78
C VAL A 109 -0.92 -30.01 53.98
N VAL A 110 -0.37 -30.42 52.82
CA VAL A 110 0.99 -30.88 52.37
C VAL A 110 1.28 -32.38 52.64
N GLY A 111 1.50 -33.19 51.60
CA GLY A 111 2.05 -34.57 51.68
C GLY A 111 1.69 -35.51 50.50
N GLY A 112 2.60 -36.43 50.13
CA GLY A 112 2.39 -37.60 49.23
C GLY A 112 3.05 -38.85 49.87
N PRO A 113 3.48 -39.92 49.15
CA PRO A 113 3.37 -40.26 47.71
C PRO A 113 3.01 -41.76 47.39
N GLY A 114 2.90 -42.12 46.09
CA GLY A 114 2.94 -43.53 45.57
C GLY A 114 1.59 -44.29 45.47
N MET A 115 1.44 -45.40 44.73
CA MET A 115 2.35 -46.09 43.78
C MET A 115 1.59 -47.06 42.80
N VAL A 116 1.83 -46.90 41.49
CA VAL A 116 1.78 -47.88 40.35
C VAL A 116 0.73 -49.03 40.30
N ARG A 117 -0.07 -49.06 39.22
CA ARG A 117 -0.27 -50.26 38.36
C ARG A 117 -0.67 -49.90 36.92
N ASN A 118 -0.49 -50.84 35.99
CA ASN A 118 -0.43 -50.60 34.54
C ASN A 118 -1.80 -50.72 33.83
N ALA A 119 -1.96 -49.97 32.73
CA ALA A 119 -2.83 -50.31 31.60
C ALA A 119 -2.27 -49.69 30.30
N GLU A 120 -2.47 -50.37 29.17
CA GLU A 120 -1.99 -50.09 27.79
C GLU A 120 -2.00 -48.61 27.32
N LEU A 121 -1.09 -48.31 26.36
CA LEU A 121 -1.34 -47.29 25.35
C LEU A 121 -2.32 -47.84 24.30
N ASP A 122 -3.49 -47.22 24.13
CA ASP A 122 -4.29 -47.34 22.89
C ASP A 122 -4.12 -46.06 22.05
N LEU A 123 -3.54 -46.20 20.87
CA LEU A 123 -3.05 -45.09 20.05
C LEU A 123 -4.15 -44.58 19.11
N ARG A 124 -5.20 -43.98 19.71
CA ARG A 124 -6.32 -43.44 18.94
C ARG A 124 -5.89 -42.20 18.15
N LEU A 125 -5.75 -42.39 16.85
CA LEU A 125 -5.77 -41.33 15.85
C LEU A 125 -6.95 -40.39 16.12
N ARG A 126 -6.68 -39.09 16.22
CA ARG A 126 -7.74 -38.09 16.06
C ARG A 126 -8.01 -37.94 14.58
N GLU A 127 -9.19 -38.36 14.16
CA GLU A 127 -9.73 -38.08 12.83
C GLU A 127 -9.84 -36.57 12.63
N GLU A 128 -9.56 -36.09 11.41
CA GLU A 128 -9.70 -34.68 11.08
C GLU A 128 -11.20 -34.32 10.97
N PRO A 129 -11.63 -33.15 11.46
CA PRO A 129 -13.01 -32.70 11.29
C PRO A 129 -13.29 -32.41 9.81
N ALA A 130 -14.17 -33.19 9.20
CA ALA A 130 -14.58 -33.01 7.81
C ALA A 130 -15.20 -31.62 7.57
N PRO A 131 -15.02 -31.02 6.37
CA PRO A 131 -15.58 -29.72 6.05
C PRO A 131 -17.13 -29.75 6.01
N PRO A 132 -17.82 -28.69 6.43
CA PRO A 132 -19.29 -28.66 6.44
C PRO A 132 -19.86 -28.59 5.02
N HIS A 133 -20.80 -29.48 4.71
CA HIS A 133 -21.55 -29.46 3.45
C HIS A 133 -22.70 -28.42 3.49
N PRO A 134 -23.05 -27.75 2.37
CA PRO A 134 -24.08 -26.72 2.37
C PRO A 134 -25.50 -27.31 2.25
N TRP A 135 -26.27 -27.16 3.33
CA TRP A 135 -27.73 -26.99 3.39
C TRP A 135 -28.59 -27.69 2.32
N GLU A 136 -29.06 -28.89 2.65
CA GLU A 136 -30.33 -29.40 2.11
C GLU A 136 -31.49 -28.47 2.53
N LYS A 137 -32.53 -28.36 1.70
CA LYS A 137 -33.77 -27.63 2.04
C LYS A 137 -34.80 -28.61 2.62
N PRO A 138 -35.59 -28.22 3.62
CA PRO A 138 -36.69 -29.05 4.12
C PRO A 138 -37.83 -29.12 3.09
N ASP A 139 -38.45 -30.29 2.98
CA ASP A 139 -39.73 -30.47 2.29
C ASP A 139 -40.88 -29.86 3.10
N GLU A 140 -41.79 -29.15 2.42
CA GLU A 140 -43.15 -28.87 2.94
C GLU A 140 -44.20 -29.51 2.04
N ASN A 141 -45.26 -30.05 2.65
CA ASN A 141 -46.18 -30.97 1.99
C ASN A 141 -47.22 -30.26 1.11
N LEU A 142 -47.35 -30.78 -0.11
CA LEU A 142 -48.61 -31.08 -0.82
C LEU A 142 -49.89 -30.41 -0.31
N GLN A 143 -50.48 -29.55 -1.14
CA GLN A 143 -51.93 -29.51 -1.28
C GLN A 143 -52.34 -29.34 -2.76
N GLU A 144 -53.26 -30.20 -3.21
CA GLU A 144 -53.80 -30.22 -4.57
C GLU A 144 -54.87 -29.10 -4.77
N ASN A 145 -55.46 -28.77 -5.93
CA ASN A 145 -55.79 -29.54 -7.15
C ASN A 145 -56.02 -28.55 -8.37
N PRO A 146 -56.46 -28.94 -9.59
CA PRO A 146 -55.82 -28.41 -10.82
C PRO A 146 -56.74 -27.87 -11.95
N SER A 147 -56.14 -27.24 -12.97
CA SER A 147 -56.75 -27.16 -14.32
C SER A 147 -55.75 -26.90 -15.47
N LYS A 148 -55.70 -27.84 -16.44
CA LYS A 148 -55.89 -27.68 -17.92
C LYS A 148 -55.33 -26.43 -18.66
N GLU A 149 -54.82 -26.50 -19.91
CA GLU A 149 -54.72 -27.60 -20.90
C GLU A 149 -53.68 -27.33 -22.05
N ARG A 150 -52.96 -28.38 -22.47
CA ARG A 150 -52.57 -28.76 -23.87
C ARG A 150 -52.06 -27.75 -24.93
N LYS A 151 -50.81 -27.93 -25.38
CA LYS A 151 -50.29 -28.28 -26.77
C LYS A 151 -48.79 -27.90 -26.89
N ALA A 152 -47.85 -28.77 -27.28
CA ALA A 152 -47.64 -29.42 -28.60
C ALA A 152 -47.29 -28.39 -29.70
N GLU A 153 -45.99 -28.16 -29.98
CA GLU A 153 -45.12 -28.88 -30.94
C GLU A 153 -45.38 -28.54 -32.42
N GLU A 154 -44.39 -27.94 -33.10
CA GLU A 154 -43.85 -28.46 -34.38
C GLU A 154 -42.48 -27.83 -34.75
N ARG A 155 -41.89 -28.19 -35.89
CA ARG A 155 -40.44 -28.09 -36.18
C ARG A 155 -40.03 -27.24 -37.39
N LEU A 156 -38.80 -26.72 -37.32
CA LEU A 156 -37.76 -26.58 -38.37
C LEU A 156 -38.19 -26.50 -39.87
N ILE A 157 -37.80 -25.39 -40.52
CA ILE A 157 -37.39 -25.38 -41.95
C ILE A 157 -36.12 -24.51 -42.10
N LEU A 158 -35.18 -24.98 -42.93
CA LEU A 158 -33.99 -24.26 -43.40
C LEU A 158 -34.07 -24.05 -44.93
N PRO A 159 -33.50 -22.95 -45.47
CA PRO A 159 -32.99 -22.87 -46.83
C PRO A 159 -31.46 -22.71 -46.87
N ASP A 160 -30.87 -22.75 -48.08
CA ASP A 160 -29.52 -23.31 -48.30
C ASP A 160 -28.47 -22.39 -48.98
N ALA A 161 -27.20 -22.70 -48.70
CA ALA A 161 -25.90 -22.47 -49.36
C ALA A 161 -25.51 -21.25 -50.25
N ASN A 162 -24.18 -20.99 -50.19
CA ASN A 162 -23.24 -20.49 -51.24
C ASN A 162 -23.07 -18.99 -51.55
N HIS A 163 -21.89 -18.45 -51.19
CA HIS A 163 -20.88 -17.92 -52.15
C HIS A 163 -19.47 -17.81 -51.51
N VAL A 164 -18.44 -17.38 -52.26
CA VAL A 164 -17.02 -17.76 -52.05
C VAL A 164 -16.00 -16.60 -52.26
N ASP A 165 -14.87 -16.68 -51.53
CA ASP A 165 -13.53 -16.04 -51.69
C ASP A 165 -13.24 -14.53 -51.41
N GLN A 166 -12.60 -14.30 -50.25
CA GLN A 166 -11.32 -13.56 -50.01
C GLN A 166 -11.21 -12.05 -50.44
N PRO A 167 -10.05 -11.36 -50.27
CA PRO A 167 -9.75 -10.71 -48.99
C PRO A 167 -9.31 -9.22 -49.10
N LEU A 168 -9.61 -8.40 -48.09
CA LEU A 168 -9.10 -7.02 -47.98
C LEU A 168 -8.78 -6.62 -46.54
N MET A 169 -7.72 -5.81 -46.37
CA MET A 169 -7.31 -5.20 -45.11
C MET A 169 -7.68 -3.71 -45.05
N VAL A 170 -7.46 -3.12 -43.86
CA VAL A 170 -7.10 -1.70 -43.59
C VAL A 170 -8.17 -0.81 -42.89
N HIS A 171 -7.77 -0.36 -41.70
CA HIS A 171 -8.22 0.80 -40.88
C HIS A 171 -9.51 0.74 -40.03
N PRO A 172 -9.55 1.49 -38.89
CA PRO A 172 -10.52 1.28 -37.81
C PRO A 172 -11.73 2.24 -37.85
N PRO A 173 -12.85 1.88 -37.19
CA PRO A 173 -13.99 2.79 -37.00
C PRO A 173 -13.66 3.99 -36.10
N LYS A 174 -14.18 5.17 -36.45
CA LYS A 174 -14.20 6.34 -35.56
C LYS A 174 -15.37 6.26 -34.58
N ALA A 175 -15.25 6.95 -33.46
CA ALA A 175 -16.28 7.00 -32.42
C ALA A 175 -17.64 7.49 -32.96
N MET A 176 -18.71 6.79 -32.57
CA MET A 176 -20.08 7.29 -32.66
C MET A 176 -20.52 7.81 -31.29
N VAL A 177 -21.26 8.92 -31.28
CA VAL A 177 -21.83 9.51 -30.07
C VAL A 177 -23.25 8.99 -29.91
N GLU A 178 -23.48 8.12 -28.93
CA GLU A 178 -24.81 7.65 -28.57
C GLU A 178 -25.35 8.37 -27.33
N LYS A 179 -26.69 8.51 -27.28
CA LYS A 179 -27.39 9.28 -26.26
C LYS A 179 -27.74 8.40 -25.05
N GLN A 180 -27.74 9.04 -23.89
CA GLN A 180 -28.17 8.51 -22.58
C GLN A 180 -29.25 7.42 -22.69
N HIS A 181 -28.86 6.18 -22.40
CA HIS A 181 -29.74 5.10 -21.99
C HIS A 181 -29.16 4.49 -20.71
N GLN A 182 -30.01 4.06 -19.79
CA GLN A 182 -29.57 3.22 -18.68
C GLN A 182 -29.08 1.89 -19.26
N VAL A 183 -27.79 1.59 -19.10
CA VAL A 183 -27.20 0.33 -19.58
C VAL A 183 -27.60 -0.80 -18.63
N VAL A 184 -28.79 -1.34 -18.84
CA VAL A 184 -29.15 -2.67 -18.34
C VAL A 184 -28.31 -3.66 -19.12
N LEU A 185 -27.20 -4.13 -18.53
CA LEU A 185 -26.39 -5.17 -19.16
C LEU A 185 -27.25 -6.44 -19.38
N PRO A 186 -27.18 -7.08 -20.56
CA PRO A 186 -27.70 -8.43 -20.74
C PRO A 186 -27.10 -9.38 -19.70
N LYS A 187 -27.94 -10.19 -19.06
CA LYS A 187 -27.51 -11.17 -18.05
C LYS A 187 -26.58 -12.22 -18.66
N ASP A 188 -26.76 -12.49 -19.94
CA ASP A 188 -26.10 -13.54 -20.71
C ASP A 188 -24.57 -13.34 -20.72
N LEU A 189 -24.11 -12.10 -20.97
CA LEU A 189 -22.70 -11.72 -20.90
C LEU A 189 -22.03 -11.95 -19.54
N LEU A 190 -22.80 -11.97 -18.44
CA LEU A 190 -22.29 -12.29 -17.11
C LEU A 190 -22.21 -13.80 -16.87
N LEU A 191 -23.08 -14.59 -17.51
CA LEU A 191 -23.13 -16.05 -17.39
C LEU A 191 -22.02 -16.68 -18.25
N ASP A 192 -21.92 -16.27 -19.52
CA ASP A 192 -20.85 -16.66 -20.47
C ASP A 192 -19.45 -16.48 -19.86
N SER A 193 -19.27 -15.38 -19.10
CA SER A 193 -18.01 -15.04 -18.45
C SER A 193 -17.61 -16.00 -17.32
N VAL A 194 -18.57 -16.64 -16.65
CA VAL A 194 -18.27 -17.62 -15.57
C VAL A 194 -18.10 -19.03 -16.16
N GLU A 195 -18.91 -19.41 -17.13
CA GLU A 195 -18.81 -20.72 -17.78
C GLU A 195 -17.49 -20.86 -18.58
N SER A 196 -17.05 -19.80 -19.27
CA SER A 196 -15.77 -19.78 -19.99
C SER A 196 -14.52 -19.75 -19.09
N MET A 197 -14.68 -19.65 -17.76
CA MET A 197 -13.57 -19.62 -16.80
C MET A 197 -12.90 -20.98 -16.60
N GLY A 198 -13.63 -22.09 -16.73
CA GLY A 198 -13.13 -23.45 -16.52
C GLY A 198 -12.45 -23.64 -15.16
N ASP A 199 -11.35 -24.42 -15.14
CA ASP A 199 -10.58 -24.76 -13.93
C ASP A 199 -9.76 -23.59 -13.35
N LEU A 200 -9.70 -22.45 -14.04
CA LEU A 200 -8.73 -21.37 -13.80
C LEU A 200 -8.79 -20.78 -12.38
N HIS A 201 -9.99 -20.76 -11.79
CA HIS A 201 -10.23 -20.28 -10.42
C HIS A 201 -9.89 -21.32 -9.33
N THR A 202 -9.91 -22.61 -9.66
CA THR A 202 -9.48 -23.72 -8.77
C THR A 202 -8.00 -24.06 -8.90
N ARG A 203 -7.37 -23.72 -10.03
CA ARG A 203 -6.03 -24.16 -10.40
C ARG A 203 -4.95 -23.75 -9.38
N THR A 204 -4.12 -24.73 -9.00
CA THR A 204 -2.93 -24.55 -8.17
C THR A 204 -1.71 -24.08 -8.97
N HIS A 205 -0.82 -23.31 -8.34
CA HIS A 205 0.46 -22.89 -8.91
C HIS A 205 1.64 -23.46 -8.10
N GLN A 206 2.49 -24.26 -8.75
CA GLN A 206 3.74 -24.75 -8.17
C GLN A 206 4.84 -23.70 -8.32
N LEU A 207 5.27 -23.10 -7.21
CA LEU A 207 6.41 -22.18 -7.22
C LEU A 207 7.68 -22.87 -7.68
N GLN A 208 8.48 -22.14 -8.46
CA GLN A 208 9.77 -22.58 -8.99
C GLN A 208 10.89 -21.73 -8.40
N ASP A 209 12.05 -22.35 -8.13
CA ASP A 209 13.22 -21.62 -7.65
C ASP A 209 13.90 -20.86 -8.78
N ASP A 210 14.17 -19.57 -8.52
CA ASP A 210 14.87 -18.70 -9.45
C ASP A 210 16.36 -19.05 -9.53
N LYS A 211 16.76 -19.57 -10.69
CA LYS A 211 18.13 -20.00 -11.00
C LYS A 211 18.94 -18.89 -11.70
N THR A 212 18.41 -17.67 -11.79
CA THR A 212 19.08 -16.52 -12.41
C THR A 212 20.36 -16.17 -11.65
N PRO A 213 21.54 -16.19 -12.30
CA PRO A 213 22.80 -15.95 -11.62
C PRO A 213 23.03 -14.44 -11.44
N TYR A 214 22.31 -13.81 -10.52
CA TYR A 214 22.33 -12.35 -10.28
C TYR A 214 23.71 -11.79 -9.88
N PHE A 215 24.57 -12.62 -9.31
CA PHE A 215 25.92 -12.25 -8.89
C PHE A 215 26.99 -12.90 -9.78
N ALA A 216 28.21 -12.37 -9.73
CA ALA A 216 29.39 -12.92 -10.39
C ALA A 216 30.63 -12.70 -9.52
N ARG A 217 31.59 -13.63 -9.56
CA ARG A 217 32.92 -13.39 -8.97
C ARG A 217 33.80 -12.69 -10.00
N THR A 218 34.38 -11.56 -9.61
CA THR A 218 35.36 -10.82 -10.42
C THR A 218 36.66 -11.61 -10.57
N LYS A 219 37.52 -11.23 -11.52
CA LYS A 219 38.87 -11.82 -11.70
C LYS A 219 39.76 -11.77 -10.45
N ALA A 220 39.43 -10.92 -9.47
CA ALA A 220 40.11 -10.79 -8.19
C ALA A 220 39.32 -11.39 -7.01
N GLY A 221 38.28 -12.20 -7.28
CA GLY A 221 37.59 -13.05 -6.30
C GLY A 221 36.37 -12.44 -5.59
N ALA A 222 36.21 -11.10 -5.62
CA ALA A 222 35.06 -10.43 -5.02
C ALA A 222 33.75 -10.80 -5.74
N LEU A 223 32.72 -11.16 -4.95
CA LEU A 223 31.37 -11.41 -5.42
C LEU A 223 30.63 -10.08 -5.60
N CYS A 224 30.10 -9.82 -6.78
CA CYS A 224 29.49 -8.55 -7.15
C CYS A 224 28.16 -8.75 -7.89
N PHE A 225 27.17 -7.90 -7.64
CA PHE A 225 25.87 -7.92 -8.31
C PHE A 225 26.00 -7.46 -9.77
N ARG A 226 25.53 -8.26 -10.74
CA ARG A 226 25.86 -8.06 -12.17
C ARG A 226 25.32 -6.75 -12.75
N GLN A 227 24.08 -6.38 -12.42
CA GLN A 227 23.46 -5.16 -12.96
C GLN A 227 24.07 -3.90 -12.34
N GLY A 228 24.38 -3.93 -11.04
CA GLY A 228 24.91 -2.79 -10.28
C GLY A 228 26.43 -2.62 -10.30
N THR A 229 27.20 -3.49 -10.95
CA THR A 229 28.67 -3.42 -11.01
C THR A 229 29.16 -2.92 -12.36
N GLU A 230 30.15 -2.04 -12.36
CA GLU A 230 30.89 -1.65 -13.57
C GLU A 230 31.76 -2.82 -14.06
N VAL A 231 31.46 -3.33 -15.26
CA VAL A 231 32.34 -4.28 -15.93
C VAL A 231 33.51 -3.48 -16.49
N ALA A 232 34.71 -3.70 -15.97
CA ALA A 232 35.92 -3.11 -16.53
C ALA A 232 36.13 -3.61 -17.96
N ILE A 233 35.72 -2.80 -18.94
CA ILE A 233 36.00 -3.01 -20.36
C ILE A 233 37.52 -3.20 -20.50
N PRO A 234 38.01 -4.28 -21.12
CA PRO A 234 39.43 -4.43 -21.39
C PRO A 234 39.93 -3.22 -22.17
N LYS A 235 40.94 -2.52 -21.64
CA LYS A 235 41.72 -1.61 -22.47
C LYS A 235 42.53 -2.46 -23.44
N GLU A 236 41.99 -2.64 -24.64
CA GLU A 236 42.76 -3.13 -25.77
C GLU A 236 43.94 -2.18 -25.97
N PHE A 237 45.15 -2.73 -25.97
CA PHE A 237 46.36 -1.96 -26.26
C PHE A 237 46.37 -1.68 -27.77
N PRO A 238 46.45 -0.42 -28.22
CA PRO A 238 46.56 -0.10 -29.65
C PRO A 238 47.95 -0.50 -30.17
N GLY A 239 48.08 -1.79 -30.52
CA GLY A 239 49.32 -2.45 -30.89
C GLY A 239 49.72 -2.22 -32.35
N LYS A 240 50.30 -1.05 -32.63
CA LYS A 240 50.89 -0.62 -33.93
C LYS A 240 49.88 -0.37 -35.06
N ALA A 241 50.23 0.61 -35.89
CA ALA A 241 49.51 0.94 -37.12
C ALA A 241 50.08 0.18 -38.32
N VAL A 242 49.24 0.03 -39.34
CA VAL A 242 49.63 0.05 -40.76
C VAL A 242 48.78 1.15 -41.40
N GLU A 243 49.38 1.99 -42.23
CA GLU A 243 48.72 3.17 -42.78
C GLU A 243 47.94 2.88 -44.07
N GLY A 244 46.86 3.62 -44.29
CA GLY A 244 46.05 3.64 -45.50
C GLY A 244 45.28 4.96 -45.58
N GLU A 245 45.39 5.67 -46.70
CA GLU A 245 44.96 7.07 -46.86
C GLU A 245 43.42 7.19 -47.00
N ARG A 246 42.73 8.05 -46.22
CA ARG A 246 42.62 9.53 -46.28
C ARG A 246 41.86 10.09 -47.50
N ILE A 247 40.70 10.69 -47.21
CA ILE A 247 40.08 11.94 -47.74
C ILE A 247 38.86 12.19 -46.80
N GLY A 248 38.51 13.39 -46.31
CA GLY A 248 39.11 14.74 -46.39
C GLY A 248 38.69 15.61 -45.18
N ALA A 249 39.05 16.89 -45.15
CA ALA A 249 38.89 17.81 -43.99
C ALA A 249 37.46 18.41 -43.83
N GLY A 250 37.04 18.97 -42.68
CA GLY A 250 37.69 19.09 -41.36
C GLY A 250 37.12 20.25 -40.50
N LYS A 251 37.79 20.61 -39.38
CA LYS A 251 37.49 21.72 -38.41
C LYS A 251 36.23 21.49 -37.52
N GLN A 252 36.24 21.44 -36.18
CA GLN A 252 37.13 21.93 -35.10
C GLN A 252 37.22 23.48 -35.06
N ARG A 253 36.93 24.26 -34.00
CA ARG A 253 37.22 24.22 -32.53
C ARG A 253 36.27 25.20 -31.77
N THR A 254 36.13 25.30 -30.43
CA THR A 254 36.40 24.48 -29.22
C THR A 254 35.77 25.17 -27.98
N LEU A 255 35.53 24.42 -26.88
CA LEU A 255 35.22 24.81 -25.48
C LEU A 255 35.55 26.22 -24.96
N LEU A 256 34.78 26.64 -23.95
CA LEU A 256 35.32 27.27 -22.73
C LEU A 256 34.54 26.81 -21.47
N ALA A 257 35.25 26.36 -20.44
CA ALA A 257 34.70 25.97 -19.14
C ALA A 257 35.44 26.74 -18.04
N LEU A 258 34.73 27.22 -17.01
CA LEU A 258 35.33 28.10 -15.99
C LEU A 258 35.88 27.33 -14.78
N HIS A 259 36.93 27.91 -14.21
CA HIS A 259 37.83 27.33 -13.22
C HIS A 259 37.26 27.38 -11.78
N GLN A 260 37.54 26.34 -10.99
CA GLN A 260 37.80 26.48 -9.54
C GLN A 260 39.06 25.67 -9.20
N GLN A 261 39.91 26.20 -8.32
CA GLN A 261 41.28 25.70 -8.12
C GLN A 261 41.40 24.64 -6.99
N PRO A 262 42.39 23.73 -7.08
CA PRO A 262 42.63 22.72 -6.07
C PRO A 262 43.46 23.25 -4.88
N SER A 263 43.09 22.84 -3.66
CA SER A 263 43.95 22.94 -2.47
C SER A 263 44.91 21.74 -2.39
N THR A 264 46.06 21.92 -1.73
CA THR A 264 47.19 20.99 -1.80
C THR A 264 47.10 19.79 -0.84
N PRO A 265 47.56 18.59 -1.24
CA PRO A 265 47.60 17.44 -0.35
C PRO A 265 48.80 17.52 0.63
N PRO A 266 48.62 17.16 1.92
CA PRO A 266 49.72 17.07 2.87
C PRO A 266 50.66 15.91 2.55
N LYS A 267 51.96 16.09 2.85
CA LYS A 267 53.04 15.14 2.49
C LYS A 267 52.93 13.82 3.24
N ALA A 268 53.28 12.72 2.56
CA ALA A 268 53.27 11.37 3.10
C ALA A 268 54.22 11.20 4.31
N LYS A 269 53.82 10.35 5.27
CA LYS A 269 54.70 9.80 6.30
C LYS A 269 54.57 8.28 6.41
N VAL A 270 55.74 7.63 6.28
CA VAL A 270 56.15 6.34 6.86
C VAL A 270 55.29 5.09 6.58
N ARG A 271 55.96 4.02 6.13
CA ARG A 271 55.36 2.69 5.89
C ARG A 271 54.99 2.01 7.21
N SER A 272 53.77 1.50 7.33
CA SER A 272 53.48 0.30 8.11
C SER A 272 53.46 -0.91 7.17
N ARG A 273 54.30 -1.92 7.41
CA ARG A 273 54.33 -3.18 6.65
C ARG A 273 53.36 -4.21 7.26
N GLY A 274 52.07 -3.87 7.28
CA GLY A 274 51.01 -4.86 7.52
C GLY A 274 50.79 -5.72 6.28
N SER A 275 50.68 -7.04 6.44
CA SER A 275 50.39 -8.00 5.36
C SER A 275 48.89 -8.00 4.95
N GLY A 276 48.34 -6.80 4.73
CA GLY A 276 46.94 -6.63 4.34
C GLY A 276 46.65 -7.23 2.97
N LYS A 277 45.86 -8.30 2.94
CA LYS A 277 45.23 -8.79 1.70
C LYS A 277 44.50 -7.61 1.06
N ARG A 278 44.91 -7.20 -0.15
CA ARG A 278 44.37 -6.02 -0.85
C ARG A 278 42.87 -6.19 -1.03
N LEU A 279 42.07 -5.47 -0.24
CA LEU A 279 40.63 -5.73 -0.13
C LEU A 279 39.95 -5.46 -1.48
N VAL A 280 39.53 -6.52 -2.15
CA VAL A 280 38.93 -6.44 -3.48
C VAL A 280 37.47 -6.01 -3.29
N LYS A 281 37.19 -4.75 -3.61
CA LYS A 281 35.83 -4.22 -3.66
C LYS A 281 35.29 -4.26 -5.09
N CYS A 282 33.99 -4.45 -5.20
CA CYS A 282 33.23 -4.19 -6.41
C CYS A 282 33.25 -2.68 -6.72
N VAL A 283 33.19 -2.30 -8.00
CA VAL A 283 33.03 -0.91 -8.43
C VAL A 283 31.57 -0.73 -8.82
N CYS A 284 30.83 0.08 -8.05
CA CYS A 284 29.38 0.20 -8.21
C CYS A 284 29.04 1.25 -9.27
N ARG A 285 28.05 0.92 -10.11
CA ARG A 285 27.44 1.89 -11.04
C ARG A 285 26.68 2.96 -10.25
N PRO A 286 26.48 4.16 -10.83
CA PRO A 286 25.50 5.12 -10.32
C PRO A 286 24.15 4.44 -10.03
N GLY A 287 23.57 4.71 -8.86
CA GLY A 287 22.35 4.06 -8.39
C GLY A 287 22.55 2.87 -7.44
N TRP A 288 23.77 2.31 -7.34
CA TRP A 288 24.06 1.07 -6.59
C TRP A 288 25.14 1.24 -5.53
N HIS A 289 24.95 0.56 -4.39
CA HIS A 289 25.69 0.77 -3.15
C HIS A 289 26.03 -0.55 -2.44
N GLY A 290 26.80 -0.42 -1.35
CA GLY A 290 27.23 -1.54 -0.50
C GLY A 290 28.43 -2.32 -1.06
N PRO A 291 29.05 -3.22 -0.27
CA PRO A 291 30.27 -3.92 -0.67
C PRO A 291 30.11 -4.84 -1.89
N TYR A 292 28.88 -5.29 -2.17
CA TYR A 292 28.50 -6.16 -3.28
C TYR A 292 27.87 -5.41 -4.48
N CYS A 293 27.71 -4.07 -4.39
CA CYS A 293 27.02 -3.23 -5.37
C CYS A 293 25.57 -3.66 -5.73
N GLY A 294 24.85 -4.25 -4.78
CA GLY A 294 23.47 -4.75 -4.97
C GLY A 294 22.40 -4.04 -4.13
N VAL A 295 22.76 -3.00 -3.37
CA VAL A 295 21.80 -2.18 -2.63
C VAL A 295 21.45 -0.95 -3.48
N PRO A 296 20.20 -0.76 -3.94
CA PRO A 296 19.83 0.40 -4.75
C PRO A 296 19.71 1.68 -3.88
N THR A 297 19.86 2.86 -4.49
CA THR A 297 19.80 4.17 -3.80
C THR A 297 18.59 4.33 -2.87
N MET A 298 17.41 3.87 -3.28
CA MET A 298 16.19 3.89 -2.46
C MET A 298 16.31 3.10 -1.15
N VAL A 299 17.00 1.95 -1.17
CA VAL A 299 17.28 1.16 0.05
C VAL A 299 18.45 1.74 0.83
N TYR A 300 19.46 2.30 0.16
CA TYR A 300 20.59 2.94 0.83
C TYR A 300 20.15 4.16 1.67
N HIS A 301 19.18 4.94 1.18
CA HIS A 301 18.57 6.08 1.90
C HIS A 301 17.23 5.74 2.57
N SER A 302 17.01 4.48 2.95
CA SER A 302 15.80 4.01 3.66
C SER A 302 15.87 4.16 5.18
N SER A 303 14.77 3.85 5.87
CA SER A 303 14.68 3.68 7.32
C SER A 303 15.31 2.38 7.87
N LEU A 304 15.80 1.46 7.00
CA LEU A 304 16.29 0.13 7.41
C LEU A 304 17.38 0.20 8.51
N PRO A 305 17.24 -0.47 9.67
CA PRO A 305 18.19 -0.36 10.79
C PRO A 305 19.47 -1.22 10.65
N THR A 306 19.57 -2.06 9.61
CA THR A 306 20.57 -3.14 9.49
C THR A 306 21.43 -3.09 8.21
N LYS A 307 21.53 -1.92 7.56
CA LYS A 307 22.18 -1.74 6.24
C LYS A 307 23.62 -2.29 6.17
N GLU A 308 24.34 -2.26 7.28
CA GLU A 308 25.73 -2.71 7.41
C GLU A 308 25.88 -4.23 7.42
N ARG A 309 24.79 -4.97 7.67
CA ARG A 309 24.76 -6.44 7.81
C ARG A 309 24.21 -7.16 6.58
N LEU A 310 23.91 -6.42 5.51
CA LEU A 310 23.25 -6.95 4.33
C LEU A 310 24.16 -7.91 3.53
N THR A 311 23.68 -9.12 3.30
CA THR A 311 24.42 -10.20 2.63
C THR A 311 23.65 -10.77 1.44
N PRO A 312 24.28 -10.99 0.27
CA PRO A 312 23.66 -11.68 -0.85
C PRO A 312 23.28 -13.11 -0.49
N ARG A 313 22.08 -13.54 -0.91
CA ARG A 313 21.62 -14.91 -0.78
C ARG A 313 22.21 -15.81 -1.87
N GLU A 314 22.46 -17.07 -1.53
CA GLU A 314 22.84 -18.09 -2.52
C GLU A 314 21.62 -18.58 -3.31
N MET A 315 20.47 -18.75 -2.65
CA MET A 315 19.16 -18.96 -3.28
C MET A 315 18.27 -17.73 -3.07
N PRO A 316 17.80 -17.05 -4.15
CA PRO A 316 16.81 -15.98 -4.03
C PRO A 316 15.57 -16.42 -3.25
N ARG A 317 14.94 -15.47 -2.55
CA ARG A 317 13.54 -15.63 -2.14
C ARG A 317 12.65 -15.67 -3.38
N ARG A 318 11.47 -16.27 -3.28
CA ARG A 318 10.43 -16.12 -4.31
C ARG A 318 9.47 -15.04 -3.84
N VAL A 319 9.06 -14.14 -4.74
CA VAL A 319 8.22 -12.99 -4.40
C VAL A 319 6.83 -13.20 -5.00
N ILE A 320 5.82 -13.14 -4.14
CA ILE A 320 4.39 -13.27 -4.47
C ILE A 320 3.75 -11.89 -4.34
N ASN A 321 3.29 -11.28 -5.45
CA ASN A 321 2.55 -10.02 -5.40
C ASN A 321 1.05 -10.25 -5.51
N ALA A 322 0.31 -9.85 -4.47
CA ALA A 322 -1.14 -9.94 -4.38
C ALA A 322 -1.79 -8.60 -4.76
N ILE A 323 -2.79 -8.66 -5.64
CA ILE A 323 -3.41 -7.49 -6.27
C ILE A 323 -4.93 -7.70 -6.38
N ASN A 324 -5.72 -6.73 -5.95
CA ASN A 324 -7.14 -6.62 -6.31
C ASN A 324 -7.29 -5.77 -7.57
N VAL A 325 -8.11 -6.18 -8.54
CA VAL A 325 -8.38 -5.38 -9.76
C VAL A 325 -9.87 -5.07 -9.93
N ASN A 326 -10.18 -3.78 -10.17
CA ASN A 326 -11.50 -3.35 -10.63
C ASN A 326 -11.45 -3.12 -12.14
N HIS A 327 -10.80 -2.04 -12.58
CA HIS A 327 -10.64 -1.68 -14.00
C HIS A 327 -9.31 -0.95 -14.30
N GLU A 328 -8.34 -1.03 -13.38
CA GLU A 328 -6.98 -0.47 -13.44
C GLU A 328 -6.06 -1.15 -14.48
N PHE A 329 -6.59 -1.63 -15.60
CA PHE A 329 -5.90 -2.57 -16.51
C PHE A 329 -4.60 -2.03 -17.11
N ASP A 330 -4.50 -0.73 -17.38
CA ASP A 330 -3.26 -0.10 -17.87
C ASP A 330 -2.19 0.05 -16.79
N LEU A 331 -2.59 0.28 -15.53
CA LEU A 331 -1.69 0.30 -14.37
C LEU A 331 -1.21 -1.12 -14.04
N LEU A 332 -2.10 -2.11 -14.11
CA LEU A 332 -1.78 -3.53 -13.95
C LEU A 332 -0.84 -4.03 -15.05
N HIS A 333 -1.08 -3.65 -16.30
CA HIS A 333 -0.21 -3.98 -17.44
C HIS A 333 1.19 -3.36 -17.29
N ALA A 334 1.28 -2.09 -16.87
CA ALA A 334 2.56 -1.46 -16.55
C ALA A 334 3.27 -2.15 -15.37
N ARG A 335 2.55 -2.52 -14.29
CA ARG A 335 3.08 -3.28 -13.15
C ARG A 335 3.65 -4.62 -13.58
N PHE A 336 2.97 -5.39 -14.43
CA PHE A 336 3.49 -6.67 -14.91
C PHE A 336 4.82 -6.49 -15.63
N HIS A 337 4.97 -5.49 -16.50
CA HIS A 337 6.24 -5.23 -17.18
C HIS A 337 7.35 -4.69 -16.26
N GLU A 338 7.03 -3.87 -15.27
CA GLU A 338 7.98 -3.39 -14.25
C GLU A 338 8.46 -4.52 -13.33
N LEU A 339 7.56 -5.43 -12.93
CA LEU A 339 7.81 -6.42 -11.88
C LEU A 339 8.10 -7.84 -12.35
N ALA A 340 7.87 -8.22 -13.61
CA ALA A 340 8.02 -9.61 -14.10
C ALA A 340 9.40 -10.28 -13.86
N GLN A 341 10.47 -9.50 -13.68
CA GLN A 341 11.82 -10.00 -13.35
C GLN A 341 12.11 -10.09 -11.84
N ALA A 342 11.31 -9.45 -10.99
CA ALA A 342 11.47 -9.46 -9.53
C ALA A 342 10.42 -10.36 -8.85
N VAL A 343 9.18 -10.35 -9.34
CA VAL A 343 8.05 -11.16 -8.87
C VAL A 343 8.04 -12.51 -9.58
N ASP A 344 7.78 -13.57 -8.81
CA ASP A 344 7.71 -14.95 -9.30
C ASP A 344 6.27 -15.40 -9.52
N LEU A 345 5.33 -14.89 -8.73
CA LEU A 345 3.90 -15.17 -8.84
C LEU A 345 3.06 -13.90 -8.57
N PHE A 346 2.08 -13.62 -9.44
CA PHE A 346 1.04 -12.63 -9.23
C PHE A 346 -0.27 -13.33 -8.83
N LEU A 347 -0.78 -13.06 -7.63
CA LEU A 347 -2.15 -13.40 -7.23
C LEU A 347 -3.05 -12.24 -7.64
N VAL A 348 -3.92 -12.43 -8.63
CA VAL A 348 -4.78 -11.36 -9.15
C VAL A 348 -6.23 -11.68 -8.85
N CYS A 349 -6.84 -10.93 -7.93
CA CYS A 349 -8.22 -11.09 -7.52
C CYS A 349 -9.15 -10.16 -8.29
N GLU A 350 -10.16 -10.76 -8.94
CA GLU A 350 -11.30 -10.09 -9.54
C GLU A 350 -12.58 -10.57 -8.83
N SER A 351 -13.60 -9.71 -8.80
CA SER A 351 -14.94 -10.08 -8.35
C SER A 351 -15.98 -9.73 -9.40
N ASN A 352 -17.05 -10.51 -9.46
CA ASN A 352 -18.28 -10.19 -10.19
C ASN A 352 -19.13 -9.10 -9.49
N PHE A 353 -18.64 -8.48 -8.41
CA PHE A 353 -19.26 -7.34 -7.72
C PHE A 353 -18.37 -6.08 -7.71
N THR A 354 -18.99 -4.89 -7.70
CA THR A 354 -18.36 -3.61 -7.36
C THR A 354 -18.11 -3.51 -5.84
N ALA A 355 -17.36 -2.52 -5.36
CA ALA A 355 -17.19 -2.31 -3.91
C ALA A 355 -18.47 -1.82 -3.19
N TYR A 356 -19.53 -1.51 -3.95
CA TYR A 356 -20.88 -1.24 -3.44
C TYR A 356 -21.78 -2.50 -3.39
N GLY A 357 -21.35 -3.59 -4.03
CA GLY A 357 -22.12 -4.84 -4.14
C GLY A 357 -23.05 -4.93 -5.34
N GLU A 358 -22.88 -4.08 -6.36
CA GLU A 358 -23.58 -4.21 -7.65
C GLU A 358 -22.86 -5.19 -8.58
N LYS A 359 -23.59 -5.94 -9.41
CA LYS A 359 -22.98 -6.92 -10.33
C LYS A 359 -22.19 -6.23 -11.46
N ARG A 360 -20.98 -6.74 -11.75
CA ARG A 360 -20.09 -6.26 -12.83
C ARG A 360 -19.51 -7.41 -13.67
N PRO A 361 -19.19 -7.19 -14.96
CA PRO A 361 -18.59 -8.20 -15.83
C PRO A 361 -17.11 -8.45 -15.50
N LEU A 362 -16.68 -9.70 -15.63
CA LEU A 362 -15.30 -10.17 -15.38
C LEU A 362 -14.35 -9.75 -16.53
N SER A 363 -13.98 -8.48 -16.49
CA SER A 363 -13.21 -7.82 -17.55
C SER A 363 -11.73 -8.22 -17.54
N PHE A 364 -11.14 -8.51 -16.39
CA PHE A 364 -9.79 -9.08 -16.32
C PHE A 364 -9.77 -10.50 -16.86
N LEU A 365 -10.72 -11.36 -16.46
CA LEU A 365 -10.84 -12.70 -17.03
C LEU A 365 -10.95 -12.68 -18.56
N ARG A 366 -11.79 -11.80 -19.13
CA ARG A 366 -11.90 -11.64 -20.58
C ARG A 366 -10.58 -11.24 -21.25
N LEU A 367 -9.78 -10.38 -20.62
CA LEU A 367 -8.44 -10.00 -21.08
C LEU A 367 -7.39 -11.11 -20.87
N LEU A 368 -7.59 -11.98 -19.88
CA LEU A 368 -6.73 -13.14 -19.62
C LEU A 368 -7.02 -14.30 -20.58
N LEU A 369 -8.28 -14.48 -20.99
CA LEU A 369 -8.71 -15.48 -21.96
C LEU A 369 -8.41 -15.07 -23.41
N ASN A 370 -8.56 -13.79 -23.78
CA ASN A 370 -8.32 -13.30 -25.15
C ASN A 370 -6.82 -13.13 -25.53
N GLY A 371 -5.91 -13.48 -24.63
CA GLY A 371 -4.46 -13.46 -24.85
C GLY A 371 -3.74 -12.15 -24.51
N THR A 372 -4.43 -11.11 -24.03
CA THR A 372 -3.80 -9.80 -23.68
C THR A 372 -2.62 -9.94 -22.72
N TYR A 373 -2.65 -10.94 -21.83
CA TYR A 373 -1.62 -11.18 -20.81
C TYR A 373 -0.77 -12.44 -21.04
N ASP A 374 -0.83 -13.11 -22.20
CA ASP A 374 -0.16 -14.41 -22.41
C ASP A 374 1.36 -14.38 -22.17
N TYR A 375 2.01 -13.24 -22.43
CA TYR A 375 3.44 -13.03 -22.17
C TYR A 375 3.83 -13.20 -20.68
N ILE A 376 2.90 -13.01 -19.75
CA ILE A 376 3.10 -13.10 -18.30
C ILE A 376 2.15 -14.10 -17.61
N ARG A 377 1.18 -14.66 -18.33
CA ARG A 377 0.16 -15.62 -17.86
C ARG A 377 0.73 -16.81 -17.08
N HIS A 378 1.93 -17.26 -17.43
CA HIS A 378 2.65 -18.32 -16.71
C HIS A 378 3.02 -17.95 -15.25
N LYS A 379 3.00 -16.66 -14.88
CA LYS A 379 3.15 -16.14 -13.51
C LYS A 379 1.84 -15.62 -12.90
N ILE A 380 0.68 -15.79 -13.54
CA ILE A 380 -0.61 -15.32 -13.00
C ILE A 380 -1.37 -16.50 -12.39
N LEU A 381 -1.79 -16.34 -11.14
CA LEU A 381 -2.83 -17.15 -10.50
C LEU A 381 -4.06 -16.25 -10.34
N TYR A 382 -5.12 -16.60 -11.06
CA TYR A 382 -6.40 -15.90 -11.01
C TYR A 382 -7.17 -16.31 -9.74
N VAL A 383 -7.63 -15.32 -8.98
CA VAL A 383 -8.51 -15.49 -7.82
C VAL A 383 -9.86 -14.88 -8.21
N PHE A 384 -10.92 -15.68 -8.16
CA PHE A 384 -12.27 -15.23 -8.44
C PHE A 384 -13.06 -15.16 -7.12
N LEU A 385 -13.56 -13.97 -6.79
CA LEU A 385 -14.53 -13.77 -5.72
C LEU A 385 -15.93 -13.65 -6.33
N ASP A 386 -16.72 -14.71 -6.17
CA ASP A 386 -18.02 -14.95 -6.81
C ASP A 386 -19.24 -14.41 -6.03
N HIS A 387 -19.01 -13.96 -4.80
CA HIS A 387 -20.01 -13.45 -3.86
C HIS A 387 -19.60 -12.09 -3.27
N PHE A 388 -20.57 -11.35 -2.73
CA PHE A 388 -20.35 -10.14 -1.93
C PHE A 388 -20.53 -10.48 -0.44
N PRO A 389 -19.70 -9.95 0.49
CA PRO A 389 -19.74 -10.38 1.89
C PRO A 389 -20.94 -9.83 2.66
N ASP A 390 -21.45 -10.63 3.59
CA ASP A 390 -22.47 -10.21 4.56
C ASP A 390 -22.02 -8.97 5.34
N GLY A 391 -22.93 -8.00 5.51
CA GLY A 391 -22.63 -6.70 6.11
C GLY A 391 -21.98 -5.69 5.16
N GLY A 392 -21.42 -6.11 4.01
CA GLY A 392 -20.70 -5.24 3.09
C GLY A 392 -21.55 -4.14 2.43
N HIS A 393 -22.87 -4.29 2.39
CA HIS A 393 -23.79 -3.24 1.93
C HIS A 393 -24.08 -2.21 3.02
N GLN A 394 -23.95 -2.58 4.30
CA GLN A 394 -24.19 -1.71 5.46
C GLN A 394 -22.91 -0.97 5.85
N ASP A 395 -21.75 -1.61 5.68
CA ASP A 395 -20.43 -1.03 5.90
C ASP A 395 -19.46 -1.47 4.78
N GLY A 396 -19.12 -0.54 3.89
CA GLY A 396 -18.18 -0.78 2.79
C GLY A 396 -16.77 -1.18 3.25
N TRP A 397 -16.38 -0.85 4.49
CA TRP A 397 -15.09 -1.29 5.03
C TRP A 397 -15.01 -2.81 5.22
N ILE A 398 -16.14 -3.48 5.43
CA ILE A 398 -16.23 -4.96 5.45
C ILE A 398 -15.95 -5.52 4.05
N ALA A 399 -16.47 -4.90 3.00
CA ALA A 399 -16.22 -5.33 1.62
C ALA A 399 -14.75 -5.13 1.22
N ASP A 400 -14.14 -4.00 1.57
CA ASP A 400 -12.73 -3.69 1.29
C ASP A 400 -11.76 -4.62 2.05
N ASP A 401 -12.07 -4.93 3.32
CA ASP A 401 -11.30 -5.88 4.13
C ASP A 401 -11.43 -7.31 3.60
N TYR A 402 -12.67 -7.77 3.37
CA TYR A 402 -12.94 -9.12 2.91
C TYR A 402 -12.31 -9.41 1.54
N LEU A 403 -12.32 -8.45 0.62
CA LEU A 403 -11.69 -8.61 -0.70
C LEU A 403 -10.18 -8.93 -0.58
N ARG A 404 -9.45 -8.26 0.33
CA ARG A 404 -8.01 -8.52 0.58
C ARG A 404 -7.78 -9.79 1.42
N THR A 405 -8.67 -10.11 2.36
CA THR A 405 -8.67 -11.38 3.09
C THR A 405 -8.87 -12.57 2.15
N PHE A 406 -9.84 -12.51 1.25
CA PHE A 406 -10.14 -13.55 0.27
C PHE A 406 -9.01 -13.71 -0.75
N LEU A 407 -8.51 -12.62 -1.34
CA LEU A 407 -7.31 -12.60 -2.20
C LEU A 407 -6.15 -13.35 -1.54
N THR A 408 -5.87 -13.05 -0.27
CA THR A 408 -4.75 -13.68 0.44
C THR A 408 -5.03 -15.16 0.72
N ARG A 409 -6.17 -15.48 1.34
CA ARG A 409 -6.46 -16.85 1.80
C ARG A 409 -6.71 -17.82 0.65
N ASN A 410 -7.58 -17.47 -0.30
CA ASN A 410 -7.83 -18.30 -1.48
C ASN A 410 -6.57 -18.40 -2.35
N GLY A 411 -5.92 -17.26 -2.62
CA GLY A 411 -4.71 -17.22 -3.44
C GLY A 411 -3.58 -18.06 -2.85
N MET A 412 -3.20 -17.84 -1.59
CA MET A 412 -2.12 -18.58 -0.93
C MET A 412 -2.44 -20.07 -0.72
N SER A 413 -3.70 -20.46 -0.49
CA SER A 413 -4.08 -21.88 -0.36
C SER A 413 -3.77 -22.71 -1.61
N ARG A 414 -3.67 -22.05 -2.78
CA ARG A 414 -3.38 -22.66 -4.07
C ARG A 414 -1.90 -22.55 -4.49
N VAL A 415 -1.03 -22.03 -3.63
CA VAL A 415 0.42 -21.91 -3.88
C VAL A 415 1.17 -23.11 -3.31
N VAL A 416 1.69 -23.96 -4.19
CA VAL A 416 2.36 -25.22 -3.82
C VAL A 416 3.88 -25.01 -3.75
N GLY A 417 4.49 -25.62 -2.73
CA GLY A 417 5.96 -25.62 -2.53
C GLY A 417 6.55 -24.33 -1.98
N ALA A 418 5.73 -23.43 -1.43
CA ALA A 418 6.18 -22.19 -0.77
C ALA A 418 7.06 -22.45 0.47
N ARG A 419 8.05 -21.57 0.71
CA ARG A 419 8.93 -21.59 1.89
C ARG A 419 8.52 -20.50 2.87
N SER A 420 8.84 -20.67 4.16
CA SER A 420 8.62 -19.63 5.17
C SER A 420 9.42 -18.35 4.94
N ASP A 421 10.51 -18.40 4.17
CA ASP A 421 11.36 -17.23 3.87
C ASP A 421 11.08 -16.58 2.50
N ASP A 422 10.11 -17.09 1.72
CA ASP A 422 9.57 -16.39 0.55
C ASP A 422 8.77 -15.15 0.98
N VAL A 423 8.59 -14.18 0.08
CA VAL A 423 8.00 -12.87 0.40
C VAL A 423 6.61 -12.72 -0.19
N PHE A 424 5.65 -12.31 0.65
CA PHE A 424 4.34 -11.82 0.24
C PHE A 424 4.34 -10.29 0.18
N VAL A 425 3.77 -9.73 -0.88
CA VAL A 425 3.65 -8.29 -1.10
C VAL A 425 2.23 -7.98 -1.57
N ILE A 426 1.43 -7.28 -0.77
CA ILE A 426 0.07 -6.86 -1.12
C ILE A 426 0.04 -5.35 -1.40
N ASN A 427 -0.41 -4.98 -2.59
CA ASN A 427 -0.53 -3.59 -3.02
C ASN A 427 -1.76 -3.40 -3.90
N ASP A 428 -2.50 -2.32 -3.64
CA ASP A 428 -3.71 -1.96 -4.39
C ASP A 428 -3.33 -1.58 -5.83
N ALA A 429 -4.23 -1.71 -6.82
CA ALA A 429 -3.83 -1.73 -8.23
C ALA A 429 -3.09 -0.46 -8.73
N ASP A 430 -3.39 0.70 -8.15
CA ASP A 430 -2.76 2.00 -8.38
C ASP A 430 -1.48 2.25 -7.54
N GLU A 431 -1.12 1.35 -6.61
CA GLU A 431 0.16 1.28 -5.90
C GLU A 431 1.15 0.36 -6.65
N ILE A 432 2.09 0.89 -7.43
CA ILE A 432 3.08 0.12 -8.20
C ILE A 432 4.46 0.19 -7.52
N PRO A 433 4.98 -0.89 -6.93
CA PRO A 433 6.37 -0.98 -6.48
C PRO A 433 7.40 -0.80 -7.61
N ALA A 434 8.58 -0.27 -7.29
CA ALA A 434 9.72 -0.18 -8.19
C ALA A 434 10.47 -1.53 -8.30
N HIS A 435 10.95 -1.84 -9.50
CA HIS A 435 11.68 -3.08 -9.79
C HIS A 435 12.84 -3.35 -8.83
N GLU A 436 13.75 -2.38 -8.65
CA GLU A 436 14.96 -2.54 -7.86
C GLU A 436 14.67 -2.75 -6.35
N GLY A 437 13.55 -2.21 -5.86
CA GLY A 437 13.12 -2.37 -4.47
C GLY A 437 12.75 -3.82 -4.14
N LEU A 438 11.88 -4.43 -4.95
CA LEU A 438 11.51 -5.84 -4.77
C LEU A 438 12.67 -6.79 -5.12
N LEU A 439 13.52 -6.43 -6.10
CA LEU A 439 14.71 -7.22 -6.42
C LEU A 439 15.73 -7.23 -5.26
N PHE A 440 15.90 -6.11 -4.54
CA PHE A 440 16.72 -6.10 -3.32
C PHE A 440 16.16 -7.06 -2.26
N ILE A 441 14.86 -6.97 -1.96
CA ILE A 441 14.15 -7.81 -0.99
C ILE A 441 14.31 -9.31 -1.31
N LYS A 442 14.24 -9.65 -2.61
CA LYS A 442 14.46 -10.99 -3.16
C LYS A 442 15.89 -11.53 -2.96
N LEU A 443 16.91 -10.68 -3.09
CA LEU A 443 18.32 -11.10 -3.20
C LEU A 443 19.17 -10.96 -1.94
N PHE A 444 18.74 -10.21 -0.92
CA PHE A 444 19.53 -9.92 0.27
C PHE A 444 18.92 -10.44 1.56
N ASP A 445 19.76 -10.98 2.45
CA ASP A 445 19.45 -11.23 3.86
C ASP A 445 19.89 -10.06 4.74
N GLY A 446 19.29 -9.99 5.93
CA GLY A 446 19.58 -8.99 6.96
C GLY A 446 18.61 -7.81 7.02
N TRP A 447 17.58 -7.73 6.16
CA TRP A 447 16.46 -6.78 6.35
C TRP A 447 15.46 -7.29 7.40
N THR A 448 14.69 -6.37 8.00
CA THR A 448 13.74 -6.64 9.11
C THR A 448 12.28 -6.62 8.66
N GLU A 449 11.36 -7.14 9.48
CA GLU A 449 9.94 -7.28 9.11
C GLU A 449 9.02 -6.51 10.06
N PRO A 450 7.82 -6.05 9.60
CA PRO A 450 7.36 -6.02 8.20
C PRO A 450 8.06 -4.91 7.40
N PHE A 451 7.78 -4.77 6.10
CA PHE A 451 8.25 -3.63 5.31
C PHE A 451 7.12 -2.85 4.61
N ALA A 452 7.31 -1.53 4.61
CA ALA A 452 6.54 -0.57 3.84
C ALA A 452 7.27 -0.17 2.55
N ILE A 453 6.61 0.60 1.68
CA ILE A 453 7.18 1.16 0.45
C ILE A 453 6.82 2.65 0.40
N HIS A 454 7.81 3.53 0.21
CA HIS A 454 7.57 4.95 -0.07
C HIS A 454 7.32 5.18 -1.55
N MET A 455 6.16 5.72 -1.91
CA MET A 455 5.74 5.92 -3.30
C MET A 455 5.61 7.40 -3.68
N ARG A 456 5.94 7.75 -4.93
CA ARG A 456 5.62 9.06 -5.53
C ARG A 456 4.10 9.14 -5.70
N LYS A 457 3.46 10.19 -5.17
CA LYS A 457 2.02 10.39 -5.34
C LYS A 457 1.70 11.22 -6.58
N SER A 458 0.77 10.71 -7.38
CA SER A 458 0.24 11.32 -8.60
C SER A 458 -1.28 11.36 -8.59
N LEU A 459 -1.86 12.20 -9.46
CA LEU A 459 -3.31 12.45 -9.52
C LEU A 459 -3.78 12.64 -10.98
N TYR A 460 -4.79 11.89 -11.40
CA TYR A 460 -5.34 11.82 -12.77
C TYR A 460 -4.36 11.32 -13.86
N GLY A 461 -3.06 11.54 -13.66
CA GLY A 461 -1.94 10.95 -14.37
C GLY A 461 -0.65 11.32 -13.64
N PHE A 462 0.49 10.87 -14.18
CA PHE A 462 1.81 11.13 -13.60
C PHE A 462 2.24 12.60 -13.70
N PHE A 463 1.56 13.39 -14.54
CA PHE A 463 1.78 14.82 -14.76
C PHE A 463 1.42 15.71 -13.57
N TRP A 464 0.45 15.35 -12.72
CA TRP A 464 0.25 16.05 -11.44
C TRP A 464 0.99 15.32 -10.33
N LYS A 465 1.82 16.04 -9.56
CA LYS A 465 2.53 15.51 -8.39
C LYS A 465 1.88 16.02 -7.11
N GLN A 466 1.35 15.11 -6.31
CA GLN A 466 0.83 15.47 -4.98
C GLN A 466 1.99 15.67 -3.98
N PHE A 467 1.79 16.54 -3.00
CA PHE A 467 2.84 16.86 -2.02
C PHE A 467 3.16 15.68 -1.08
N GLY A 468 4.45 15.49 -0.81
CA GLY A 468 4.98 14.39 0.02
C GLY A 468 4.98 13.03 -0.69
N SER A 469 5.20 11.97 0.09
CA SER A 469 5.08 10.57 -0.36
C SER A 469 3.77 9.95 0.11
N LEU A 470 3.43 8.78 -0.43
CA LEU A 470 2.63 7.79 0.31
C LEU A 470 3.62 6.81 0.97
N GLU A 471 3.29 6.30 2.15
CA GLU A 471 4.01 5.21 2.79
C GLU A 471 3.05 4.04 2.98
N VAL A 472 3.42 2.89 2.44
CA VAL A 472 2.50 1.80 2.16
C VAL A 472 3.03 0.53 2.84
N VAL A 473 2.49 0.12 4.00
CA VAL A 473 2.81 -1.21 4.56
C VAL A 473 2.37 -2.25 3.52
N SER A 474 3.33 -3.01 3.00
CA SER A 474 3.15 -3.78 1.77
C SER A 474 3.56 -5.26 1.91
N GLY A 475 4.60 -5.59 2.67
CA GLY A 475 5.17 -6.93 2.60
C GLY A 475 5.83 -7.48 3.87
N CYS A 476 5.94 -8.80 3.90
CA CYS A 476 6.67 -9.59 4.90
C CYS A 476 6.95 -11.00 4.33
N THR A 477 7.71 -11.82 5.03
CA THR A 477 7.87 -13.24 4.70
C THR A 477 6.59 -14.04 4.95
N LEU A 478 6.48 -15.20 4.29
CA LEU A 478 5.36 -16.13 4.52
C LEU A 478 5.34 -16.72 5.93
N GLY A 479 6.49 -16.78 6.62
CA GLY A 479 6.57 -17.06 8.05
C GLY A 479 5.77 -16.03 8.86
N MET A 480 6.12 -14.74 8.72
CA MET A 480 5.40 -13.66 9.42
C MET A 480 3.92 -13.59 9.02
N LEU A 481 3.59 -13.74 7.72
CA LEU A 481 2.20 -13.73 7.23
C LEU A 481 1.35 -14.82 7.89
N ARG A 482 1.90 -16.03 8.04
CA ARG A 482 1.21 -17.14 8.70
C ARG A 482 1.16 -16.94 10.22
N ASP A 483 2.32 -16.74 10.85
CA ASP A 483 2.49 -16.90 12.31
C ASP A 483 2.15 -15.63 13.10
N VAL A 484 2.20 -14.45 12.48
CA VAL A 484 1.81 -13.16 13.10
C VAL A 484 0.48 -12.65 12.57
N TYR A 485 0.22 -12.79 11.26
CA TYR A 485 -0.96 -12.24 10.60
C TYR A 485 -2.09 -13.26 10.30
N ASP A 486 -1.96 -14.53 10.68
CA ASP A 486 -3.02 -15.54 10.53
C ASP A 486 -3.46 -15.70 9.04
N GLY A 487 -2.44 -15.76 8.17
CA GLY A 487 -2.57 -16.03 6.73
C GLY A 487 -3.31 -14.95 5.94
N ASP A 488 -3.29 -13.70 6.40
CA ASP A 488 -4.26 -12.68 5.99
C ASP A 488 -3.62 -11.31 5.75
N GLY A 489 -3.60 -10.90 4.47
CA GLY A 489 -2.95 -9.68 4.01
C GLY A 489 -3.63 -8.40 4.48
N ILE A 490 -4.90 -8.43 4.89
CA ILE A 490 -5.52 -7.21 5.44
C ILE A 490 -4.96 -6.86 6.82
N LYS A 491 -4.57 -7.87 7.61
CA LYS A 491 -3.94 -7.64 8.91
C LYS A 491 -2.56 -7.01 8.74
N LEU A 492 -1.82 -7.36 7.69
CA LEU A 492 -0.58 -6.68 7.28
C LEU A 492 -0.81 -5.23 6.81
N ARG A 493 -1.92 -4.95 6.11
CA ARG A 493 -2.27 -3.60 5.64
C ARG A 493 -2.76 -2.67 6.76
N ARG A 494 -3.49 -3.19 7.76
CA ARG A 494 -4.25 -2.38 8.73
C ARG A 494 -3.90 -2.57 10.21
N ARG A 495 -3.13 -3.59 10.62
CA ARG A 495 -2.86 -3.88 12.05
C ARG A 495 -1.40 -3.73 12.41
N GLU A 496 -1.17 -3.08 13.54
CA GLU A 496 0.16 -2.90 14.13
C GLU A 496 0.72 -4.25 14.60
N TYR A 497 1.76 -4.75 13.94
CA TYR A 497 2.31 -6.10 14.15
C TYR A 497 2.60 -6.42 15.62
N TYR A 498 3.09 -5.46 16.41
CA TYR A 498 3.41 -5.65 17.83
C TYR A 498 2.18 -5.87 18.73
N THR A 499 0.96 -5.61 18.24
CA THR A 499 -0.30 -5.92 18.92
C THR A 499 -0.84 -7.31 18.62
N MET A 500 -0.29 -8.00 17.61
CA MET A 500 -0.78 -9.30 17.15
C MET A 500 -0.36 -10.43 18.12
N PRO A 501 -1.26 -11.36 18.51
CA PRO A 501 -0.93 -12.38 19.51
C PRO A 501 0.27 -13.27 19.17
N GLY A 502 0.49 -13.56 17.88
CA GLY A 502 1.62 -14.38 17.41
C GLY A 502 2.98 -13.67 17.44
N PHE A 503 3.01 -12.34 17.54
CA PHE A 503 4.22 -11.52 17.37
C PHE A 503 5.37 -11.93 18.29
N ARG A 504 5.13 -11.96 19.61
CA ARG A 504 6.19 -12.30 20.59
C ARG A 504 6.67 -13.74 20.49
N LYS A 505 5.83 -14.66 19.97
CA LYS A 505 6.26 -16.01 19.66
C LYS A 505 7.19 -16.01 18.44
N TYR A 506 6.77 -15.40 17.33
CA TYR A 506 7.55 -15.33 16.09
C TYR A 506 8.90 -14.59 16.28
N GLU A 507 8.93 -13.52 17.08
CA GLU A 507 10.15 -12.79 17.48
C GLU A 507 11.14 -13.71 18.23
N ASN A 508 10.66 -14.50 19.19
CA ASN A 508 11.48 -15.46 19.94
C ASN A 508 11.93 -16.66 19.08
N ASP A 509 11.02 -17.25 18.31
CA ASP A 509 11.26 -18.44 17.49
C ASP A 509 12.25 -18.16 16.33
N THR A 510 12.26 -16.93 15.80
CA THR A 510 13.22 -16.49 14.76
C THR A 510 14.52 -15.91 15.33
N GLY A 511 14.49 -15.39 16.56
CA GLY A 511 15.61 -14.63 17.13
C GLY A 511 15.90 -13.30 16.42
N HIS A 512 14.99 -12.84 15.54
CA HIS A 512 15.15 -11.61 14.78
C HIS A 512 14.53 -10.42 15.54
N ILE A 513 15.22 -9.27 15.52
CA ILE A 513 14.65 -8.02 16.02
C ILE A 513 13.72 -7.47 14.92
N LEU A 514 12.41 -7.59 15.17
CA LEU A 514 11.37 -7.21 14.23
C LEU A 514 11.04 -5.73 14.38
N VAL A 515 11.44 -4.94 13.39
CA VAL A 515 11.22 -3.50 13.32
C VAL A 515 10.76 -3.16 11.91
N GLN A 516 9.58 -2.55 11.81
CA GLN A 516 9.09 -2.02 10.55
C GLN A 516 10.05 -0.98 9.98
N TRP A 517 10.36 -1.13 8.70
CA TRP A 517 11.10 -0.16 7.89
C TRP A 517 10.43 -0.02 6.52
N SER A 518 10.96 0.86 5.69
CA SER A 518 10.30 1.36 4.50
C SER A 518 11.29 1.32 3.34
N VAL A 519 10.97 0.60 2.27
CA VAL A 519 11.75 0.61 1.03
C VAL A 519 11.62 2.02 0.43
N GLY A 520 12.76 2.71 0.25
CA GLY A 520 12.76 4.13 -0.13
C GLY A 520 12.70 5.08 1.07
N SER A 521 12.50 6.35 0.77
CA SER A 521 12.22 7.44 1.73
C SER A 521 11.43 8.55 1.04
N PRO A 522 10.90 9.57 1.75
CA PRO A 522 10.12 10.66 1.14
C PRO A 522 10.83 11.47 0.03
N PHE A 523 12.14 11.27 -0.17
CA PHE A 523 12.95 11.86 -1.24
C PHE A 523 13.54 10.83 -2.22
N HIS A 524 13.46 9.53 -1.89
CA HIS A 524 13.96 8.43 -2.72
C HIS A 524 12.85 7.37 -2.86
N PHE A 525 11.87 7.65 -3.70
CA PHE A 525 10.73 6.76 -3.90
C PHE A 525 11.16 5.37 -4.40
N ALA A 526 10.45 4.35 -3.94
CA ALA A 526 10.57 2.95 -4.33
C ALA A 526 9.27 2.42 -4.97
N GLY A 527 8.49 3.31 -5.58
CA GLY A 527 7.26 3.00 -6.30
C GLY A 527 6.44 4.26 -6.63
N TRP A 528 5.24 4.04 -7.16
CA TRP A 528 4.29 5.06 -7.60
C TRP A 528 2.89 4.77 -7.04
N HIS A 529 2.18 5.80 -6.62
CA HIS A 529 0.76 5.75 -6.27
C HIS A 529 -0.01 6.74 -7.16
N CYS A 530 -0.95 6.26 -7.97
CA CYS A 530 -1.60 7.08 -9.01
C CYS A 530 -3.11 7.25 -8.75
N SER A 531 -3.46 8.21 -7.90
CA SER A 531 -4.84 8.55 -7.54
C SER A 531 -5.67 8.90 -8.79
N TRP A 532 -6.84 8.26 -8.99
CA TRP A 532 -7.77 8.59 -10.07
C TRP A 532 -7.17 8.55 -11.51
N CYS A 533 -6.10 7.79 -11.74
CA CYS A 533 -5.38 7.77 -13.01
C CYS A 533 -6.09 6.96 -14.12
N PHE A 534 -7.15 7.53 -14.69
CA PHE A 534 -7.96 6.99 -15.79
C PHE A 534 -8.38 8.10 -16.76
N THR A 535 -9.10 7.73 -17.84
CA THR A 535 -9.91 8.72 -18.59
C THR A 535 -11.07 9.24 -17.72
N PRO A 536 -11.73 10.36 -18.07
CA PRO A 536 -12.90 10.86 -17.33
C PRO A 536 -14.01 9.82 -17.14
N GLU A 537 -14.19 8.94 -18.12
CA GLU A 537 -15.17 7.86 -18.12
C GLU A 537 -14.75 6.75 -17.13
N GLY A 538 -13.46 6.45 -17.02
CA GLY A 538 -12.93 5.57 -15.96
C GLY A 538 -13.05 6.18 -14.56
N ILE A 539 -12.81 7.49 -14.41
CA ILE A 539 -13.04 8.20 -13.15
C ILE A 539 -14.52 8.11 -12.74
N TYR A 540 -15.46 8.30 -13.69
CA TYR A 540 -16.89 8.07 -13.48
C TYR A 540 -17.18 6.63 -13.02
N PHE A 541 -16.59 5.61 -13.65
CA PHE A 541 -16.77 4.22 -13.22
C PHE A 541 -16.20 3.93 -11.83
N LYS A 542 -15.05 4.53 -11.45
CA LYS A 542 -14.50 4.41 -10.09
C LYS A 542 -15.34 5.15 -9.04
N LEU A 543 -15.93 6.30 -9.39
CA LEU A 543 -16.88 7.04 -8.53
C LEU A 543 -18.13 6.21 -8.20
N VAL A 544 -18.84 5.68 -9.21
CA VAL A 544 -20.08 4.91 -8.96
C VAL A 544 -19.82 3.58 -8.26
N SER A 545 -18.66 2.95 -8.53
CA SER A 545 -18.25 1.67 -7.94
C SER A 545 -17.70 1.78 -6.51
N ALA A 546 -17.55 2.99 -5.94
CA ALA A 546 -16.88 3.21 -4.67
C ALA A 546 -17.63 2.60 -3.47
N GLN A 547 -16.87 2.19 -2.44
CA GLN A 547 -17.37 1.50 -1.25
C GLN A 547 -18.43 2.29 -0.48
N ASN A 548 -19.34 1.58 0.20
CA ASN A 548 -20.35 2.19 1.08
C ASN A 548 -19.81 2.50 2.49
N GLY A 549 -18.63 3.13 2.58
CA GLY A 549 -17.89 3.37 3.83
C GLY A 549 -17.51 4.83 4.12
N ASP A 550 -17.51 5.69 3.09
CA ASP A 550 -17.10 7.10 3.17
C ASP A 550 -18.28 8.02 2.83
N PHE A 551 -19.02 8.48 3.85
CA PHE A 551 -20.17 9.37 3.66
C PHE A 551 -19.83 10.85 3.95
N PRO A 552 -20.26 11.80 3.09
CA PRO A 552 -20.97 11.60 1.83
C PRO A 552 -20.02 11.16 0.70
N ARG A 553 -20.43 10.19 -0.11
CA ARG A 553 -19.57 9.58 -1.14
C ARG A 553 -19.61 10.44 -2.40
N TRP A 554 -18.45 10.77 -2.98
CA TRP A 554 -18.40 11.63 -4.18
C TRP A 554 -19.20 11.07 -5.36
N GLY A 555 -19.35 9.74 -5.45
CA GLY A 555 -20.18 9.08 -6.45
C GLY A 555 -21.69 9.21 -6.27
N ASP A 556 -22.19 9.73 -5.15
CA ASP A 556 -23.63 9.95 -4.91
C ASP A 556 -24.14 11.22 -5.60
N TYR A 557 -23.27 12.24 -5.68
CA TYR A 557 -23.57 13.56 -6.22
C TYR A 557 -23.58 13.60 -7.75
N GLU A 558 -24.62 14.21 -8.34
CA GLU A 558 -24.78 14.25 -9.80
C GLU A 558 -23.76 15.16 -10.51
N ASP A 559 -23.40 16.30 -9.92
CA ASP A 559 -22.39 17.21 -10.47
C ASP A 559 -21.00 16.55 -10.52
N LYS A 560 -20.66 15.76 -9.49
CA LYS A 560 -19.38 15.03 -9.40
C LYS A 560 -19.25 13.93 -10.44
N ARG A 561 -20.38 13.43 -10.94
CA ARG A 561 -20.45 12.43 -12.02
C ARG A 561 -20.46 13.04 -13.43
N ASP A 562 -20.57 14.35 -13.59
CA ASP A 562 -20.52 14.96 -14.93
C ASP A 562 -19.12 14.83 -15.57
N LEU A 563 -19.08 14.39 -16.83
CA LEU A 563 -17.83 14.16 -17.54
C LEU A 563 -17.09 15.47 -17.85
N ASN A 564 -17.75 16.63 -17.89
CA ASN A 564 -17.09 17.92 -18.13
C ASN A 564 -16.49 18.46 -16.83
N TYR A 565 -17.20 18.34 -15.70
CA TYR A 565 -16.64 18.56 -14.36
C TYR A 565 -15.39 17.71 -14.13
N ILE A 566 -15.47 16.40 -14.41
CA ILE A 566 -14.31 15.50 -14.30
C ILE A 566 -13.17 15.93 -15.23
N ARG A 567 -13.45 16.29 -16.49
CA ARG A 567 -12.41 16.82 -17.42
C ARG A 567 -11.77 18.10 -16.90
N ASP A 568 -12.53 18.97 -16.23
CA ASP A 568 -12.00 20.19 -15.61
C ASP A 568 -11.19 19.91 -14.34
N LEU A 569 -11.52 18.88 -13.56
CA LEU A 569 -10.64 18.39 -12.48
C LEU A 569 -9.31 17.88 -13.04
N VAL A 570 -9.34 16.98 -14.05
CA VAL A 570 -8.14 16.47 -14.73
C VAL A 570 -7.30 17.63 -15.31
N ARG A 571 -7.96 18.61 -15.93
CA ARG A 571 -7.32 19.81 -16.49
C ARG A 571 -6.61 20.67 -15.46
N THR A 572 -7.12 20.77 -14.23
CA THR A 572 -6.66 21.73 -13.21
C THR A 572 -5.83 21.10 -12.08
N GLY A 573 -5.95 19.80 -11.85
CA GLY A 573 -5.42 19.13 -10.66
C GLY A 573 -6.31 19.26 -9.42
N GLY A 574 -7.49 19.88 -9.53
CA GLY A 574 -8.42 20.06 -8.40
C GLY A 574 -8.99 18.74 -7.85
N TRP A 575 -9.53 18.79 -6.63
CA TRP A 575 -10.15 17.65 -5.95
C TRP A 575 -11.69 17.75 -5.91
N PHE A 576 -12.37 16.65 -5.60
CA PHE A 576 -13.84 16.54 -5.69
C PHE A 576 -14.62 17.43 -4.71
N ASP A 577 -13.99 17.84 -3.62
CA ASP A 577 -14.51 18.83 -2.67
C ASP A 577 -14.54 20.28 -3.23
N GLY A 578 -13.98 20.49 -4.43
CA GLY A 578 -13.83 21.81 -5.04
C GLY A 578 -12.55 22.53 -4.63
N SER A 579 -11.66 21.91 -3.85
CA SER A 579 -10.36 22.49 -3.57
C SER A 579 -9.47 22.49 -4.82
N LEU A 580 -9.07 23.68 -5.25
CA LEU A 580 -8.00 23.86 -6.22
C LEU A 580 -6.66 23.74 -5.50
N GLN A 581 -6.26 22.52 -5.18
CA GLN A 581 -4.92 22.28 -4.65
C GLN A 581 -3.89 22.50 -5.76
N GLU A 582 -3.02 23.50 -5.60
CA GLU A 582 -1.97 23.88 -6.55
C GLU A 582 -0.85 22.82 -6.58
N TYR A 583 -1.16 21.62 -7.06
CA TYR A 583 -0.16 20.60 -7.33
C TYR A 583 0.79 21.08 -8.43
N PRO A 584 2.11 21.03 -8.24
CA PRO A 584 3.03 21.42 -9.29
C PRO A 584 2.85 20.49 -10.52
N PRO A 585 2.79 21.05 -11.74
CA PRO A 585 2.95 20.23 -12.94
C PRO A 585 4.34 19.61 -12.92
N SER A 586 4.39 18.31 -13.19
CA SER A 586 5.60 17.50 -13.11
C SER A 586 6.47 17.70 -14.34
N ASP A 587 7.79 17.85 -14.17
CA ASP A 587 8.73 17.73 -15.29
C ASP A 587 8.84 16.25 -15.69
N PRO A 588 8.58 15.86 -16.96
CA PRO A 588 8.79 14.49 -17.44
C PRO A 588 10.21 13.95 -17.28
N LYS A 589 11.20 14.82 -16.98
CA LYS A 589 12.58 14.46 -16.66
C LYS A 589 12.82 14.22 -15.18
N GLU A 590 11.81 14.36 -14.32
CA GLU A 590 11.93 14.05 -12.89
C GLU A 590 12.28 12.56 -12.69
N HIS A 591 13.23 12.28 -11.80
CA HIS A 591 13.50 10.93 -11.34
C HIS A 591 12.23 10.29 -10.76
N MET A 592 11.90 9.08 -11.23
CA MET A 592 10.65 8.37 -10.90
C MET A 592 9.36 9.09 -11.35
N TYR A 593 9.36 9.87 -12.44
CA TYR A 593 8.12 10.48 -12.99
C TYR A 593 6.95 9.50 -13.12
N ALA A 594 7.18 8.39 -13.84
CA ALA A 594 6.22 7.31 -14.12
C ALA A 594 6.95 5.96 -14.25
N PRO A 595 6.23 4.80 -14.21
CA PRO A 595 6.80 3.49 -14.48
C PRO A 595 7.55 3.43 -15.82
N LYS A 596 8.68 2.72 -15.84
CA LYS A 596 9.62 2.75 -16.96
C LYS A 596 9.00 2.25 -18.26
N TYR A 597 8.15 1.23 -18.16
CA TYR A 597 7.41 0.68 -19.29
C TYR A 597 6.48 1.71 -19.96
N MET A 598 5.81 2.57 -19.18
CA MET A 598 4.94 3.60 -19.72
C MET A 598 5.72 4.64 -20.53
N LEU A 599 6.86 5.10 -19.99
CA LEU A 599 7.76 6.02 -20.68
C LEU A 599 8.32 5.44 -21.99
N GLN A 600 8.56 4.12 -22.03
CA GLN A 600 9.01 3.42 -23.23
C GLN A 600 7.90 3.21 -24.28
N HIS A 601 6.63 3.32 -23.90
CA HIS A 601 5.46 3.13 -24.78
C HIS A 601 4.55 4.38 -24.75
N TYR A 602 5.19 5.55 -24.87
CA TYR A 602 4.61 6.88 -24.65
C TYR A 602 3.22 7.07 -25.27
N GLU A 603 3.04 6.80 -26.56
CA GLU A 603 1.76 7.03 -27.27
C GLU A 603 0.58 6.23 -26.68
N ARG A 604 0.79 5.01 -26.18
CA ARG A 604 -0.27 4.24 -25.50
C ARG A 604 -0.68 4.90 -24.19
N TYR A 605 0.29 5.39 -23.43
CA TYR A 605 0.10 5.93 -22.09
C TYR A 605 0.01 7.46 -22.07
N ARG A 606 -0.08 8.12 -23.23
CA ARG A 606 0.00 9.58 -23.37
C ARG A 606 -1.02 10.32 -22.51
N TYR A 607 -2.23 9.76 -22.36
CA TYR A 607 -3.29 10.31 -21.52
C TYR A 607 -3.00 10.28 -20.00
N LEU A 608 -2.02 9.47 -19.55
CA LEU A 608 -1.49 9.44 -18.18
C LEU A 608 -0.15 10.16 -18.04
N LEU A 609 0.57 10.40 -19.15
CA LEU A 609 1.90 11.01 -19.16
C LEU A 609 1.87 12.51 -19.48
N GLU A 610 0.87 12.99 -20.20
CA GLU A 610 0.58 14.41 -20.47
C GLU A 610 -0.84 14.77 -20.00
N ASN A 611 -1.08 16.01 -19.58
CA ASN A 611 -2.43 16.51 -19.31
C ASN A 611 -3.16 16.77 -20.65
N PRO A 612 -4.16 15.94 -21.05
CA PRO A 612 -4.77 16.02 -22.38
C PRO A 612 -5.74 17.20 -22.56
N TYR A 613 -6.04 17.92 -21.47
CA TYR A 613 -6.97 19.05 -21.43
C TYR A 613 -6.28 20.39 -21.18
N ASN A 614 -4.95 20.41 -21.05
CA ASN A 614 -4.18 21.65 -21.02
C ASN A 614 -4.35 22.39 -22.37
N LYS A 615 -4.69 23.68 -22.31
CA LYS A 615 -4.89 24.50 -23.52
C LYS A 615 -3.56 24.92 -24.17
N ALA A 616 -2.45 24.90 -23.44
CA ALA A 616 -1.15 25.36 -23.94
C ALA A 616 -0.53 24.44 -25.01
N SER A 617 -0.69 23.11 -24.90
CA SER A 617 -0.12 22.14 -25.87
C SER A 617 -0.78 22.19 -27.24
N ARG A 618 -1.99 22.75 -27.36
CA ARG A 618 -2.68 22.92 -28.67
C ARG A 618 -2.16 24.09 -29.50
N LEU A 619 -1.14 24.80 -29.01
CA LEU A 619 -0.48 25.93 -29.68
C LEU A 619 0.97 25.63 -30.10
N SER A 620 1.54 24.48 -29.73
CA SER A 620 2.83 23.99 -30.28
C SER A 620 2.66 23.16 -31.54
N ASP A 621 1.48 22.57 -31.73
CA ASP A 621 1.19 21.54 -32.73
C ASP A 621 0.38 22.12 -33.91
N ARG A 622 0.59 23.41 -34.25
CA ARG A 622 -0.12 24.18 -35.29
C ARG A 622 0.78 25.20 -35.99
#